data_AF-A0A822D5G6-F1
#
_entry.id   AF-A0A822D5G6-F1
#
_cell.length_a   1.000
_cell.length_b   1.000
_cell.length_c   1.000
_cell.angle_alpha   90.00
_cell.angle_beta   90.00
_cell.angle_gamma   90.00
#
_symmetry.space_group_name_H-M   'P 1'
#
loop_
_entity.id
_entity.type
_entity.pdbx_description
1 polymer ?
#
loop_
_entity_poly.entity_id
_entity_poly.type
_entity_poly.pdbx_seq_one_letter_code
_entity_poly.pdbx_strand_id
1 'polypeptide(L)'
;MSTGSSRPIAIIAVDFNNDSLLDIATANYGTDSITIFYGHGHGNFSLPIMYSTGYDSLPSSLAAGDFNKDNCLDLAIANYGTNNV
;
A
#
# COMPACT_ATOMS: atom_id res chain seq x y z
N MET A 1 -21.64 -7.37 -1.03
CA MET A 1 -20.28 -6.83 -0.84
C MET A 1 -20.09 -6.68 0.66
N SER A 2 -19.43 -7.65 1.30
CA SER A 2 -19.21 -7.61 2.76
C SER A 2 -18.25 -6.46 3.04
N THR A 3 -18.71 -5.41 3.73
CA THR A 3 -17.83 -4.36 4.24
C THR A 3 -17.08 -4.89 5.46
N GLY A 4 -16.13 -5.80 5.23
CA GLY A 4 -15.23 -6.27 6.27
C GLY A 4 -14.42 -5.10 6.83
N SER A 5 -14.10 -5.13 8.13
CA SER A 5 -13.15 -4.18 8.73
C SER A 5 -11.80 -4.32 8.03
N SER A 6 -11.25 -3.21 7.51
CA SER A 6 -10.00 -3.22 6.73
C SER A 6 -8.80 -3.76 7.52
N ARG A 7 -8.78 -3.57 8.85
CA ARG A 7 -7.68 -3.99 9.73
C ARG A 7 -6.31 -3.64 9.12
N PRO A 8 -6.00 -2.36 8.90
CA PRO A 8 -4.68 -1.95 8.47
C PRO A 8 -3.66 -2.32 9.56
N ILE A 9 -2.59 -3.02 9.20
CA ILE A 9 -1.57 -3.47 10.16
C ILE A 9 -0.15 -3.01 9.85
N ALA A 10 0.09 -2.54 8.63
CA ALA A 10 1.36 -1.95 8.23
C ALA A 10 1.10 -0.68 7.41
N ILE A 11 2.03 0.27 7.52
CA ILE A 11 2.02 1.55 6.83
C ILE A 11 3.45 1.93 6.44
N ILE A 12 3.61 2.54 5.27
CA ILE A 12 4.84 3.23 4.88
C ILE A 12 4.51 4.61 4.32
N ALA A 13 5.45 5.54 4.44
CA ALA A 13 5.35 6.89 3.90
C ALA A 13 6.54 7.18 3.01
N VAL A 14 6.30 7.43 1.73
CA VAL A 14 7.32 7.67 0.70
C VAL A 14 6.68 8.40 -0.48
N ASP A 15 7.48 9.05 -1.32
CA ASP A 15 7.01 9.68 -2.55
C ASP A 15 6.87 8.62 -3.66
N PHE A 16 5.65 8.12 -3.88
CA PHE A 16 5.38 7.07 -4.88
C PHE A 16 5.18 7.63 -6.29
N ASN A 17 4.78 8.91 -6.41
CA ASN A 17 4.44 9.53 -7.69
C ASN A 17 5.50 10.53 -8.19
N ASN A 18 6.61 10.68 -7.45
CA ASN A 18 7.74 11.55 -7.73
C ASN A 18 7.38 13.05 -7.79
N ASP A 19 6.46 13.50 -6.92
CA ASP A 19 6.04 14.90 -6.81
C ASP A 19 6.74 15.67 -5.67
N SER A 20 7.70 15.03 -4.99
CA SER A 20 8.44 15.54 -3.82
C SER A 20 7.60 15.71 -2.56
N LEU A 21 6.41 15.12 -2.49
CA LEU A 21 5.56 15.06 -1.30
C LEU A 21 5.46 13.61 -0.80
N LEU A 22 5.33 13.44 0.51
CA LEU A 22 5.14 12.11 1.08
C LEU A 22 3.71 11.62 0.83
N ASP A 23 3.61 10.46 0.21
CA ASP A 23 2.40 9.66 0.10
C ASP A 23 2.33 8.63 1.23
N ILE A 24 1.20 7.94 1.34
CA ILE A 24 1.00 6.86 2.30
C ILE A 24 0.51 5.61 1.59
N ALA A 25 1.06 4.45 1.94
CA ALA A 25 0.49 3.15 1.60
C ALA A 25 0.19 2.33 2.87
N THR A 26 -0.96 1.66 2.91
CA THR A 26 -1.36 0.76 4.00
C THR A 26 -1.60 -0.67 3.52
N ALA A 27 -1.22 -1.67 4.32
CA ALA A 27 -1.60 -3.06 4.12
C ALA A 27 -2.83 -3.39 4.97
N ASN A 28 -3.93 -3.73 4.31
CA ASN A 28 -5.23 -3.97 4.92
C ASN A 28 -5.48 -5.47 5.04
N TYR A 29 -5.02 -6.05 6.15
CA TYR A 29 -5.08 -7.49 6.41
C TYR A 29 -6.50 -8.05 6.30
N GLY A 30 -7.52 -7.30 6.72
CA GLY A 30 -8.90 -7.79 6.80
C GLY A 30 -9.66 -7.74 5.47
N THR A 31 -9.17 -6.99 4.48
CA THR A 31 -9.83 -6.79 3.19
C THR A 31 -8.98 -7.24 2.01
N ASP A 32 -7.88 -7.94 2.26
CA ASP A 32 -6.99 -8.47 1.23
C ASP A 32 -6.55 -7.41 0.20
N SER A 33 -6.21 -6.22 0.71
CA SER A 33 -5.90 -5.07 -0.14
C SER A 33 -4.77 -4.22 0.41
N ILE A 34 -4.18 -3.42 -0.47
CA ILE A 34 -3.42 -2.23 -0.07
C ILE A 34 -4.18 -0.98 -0.45
N THR A 35 -3.92 0.12 0.24
CA THR A 35 -4.49 1.43 -0.10
C THR A 35 -3.40 2.47 -0.18
N ILE A 36 -3.41 3.27 -1.24
CA ILE A 36 -2.48 4.37 -1.48
C ILE A 36 -3.23 5.69 -1.36
N PHE A 37 -2.61 6.65 -0.68
CA PHE A 37 -3.07 8.02 -0.50
C PHE A 37 -1.97 8.95 -1.00
N TYR A 38 -2.18 9.62 -2.14
CA TYR A 38 -1.23 10.62 -2.63
C TYR A 38 -1.28 11.89 -1.78
N GLY A 39 -0.12 12.37 -1.33
CA GLY A 39 0.03 13.55 -0.52
C GLY A 39 -0.11 14.83 -1.34
N HIS A 40 -0.61 15.89 -0.71
CA HIS A 40 -0.64 17.24 -1.28
C HIS A 40 0.11 18.25 -0.39
N GLY A 41 0.92 17.74 0.54
CA GLY A 41 1.55 18.54 1.58
C GLY A 41 0.55 18.98 2.65
N HIS A 42 1.08 19.57 3.73
CA HIS A 42 0.28 20.13 4.83
C HIS A 42 -0.73 19.14 5.47
N GLY A 43 -0.47 17.83 5.39
CA GLY A 43 -1.33 16.79 5.94
C GLY A 43 -2.59 16.46 5.12
N ASN A 44 -2.71 16.99 3.89
CA ASN A 44 -3.81 16.66 2.99
C ASN A 44 -3.44 15.51 2.05
N PHE A 45 -4.44 14.68 1.73
CA PHE A 45 -4.28 13.52 0.85
C PHE A 45 -5.43 13.43 -0.16
N SER A 46 -5.14 12.87 -1.33
CA SER A 46 -6.12 12.46 -2.32
C SER A 46 -7.09 11.39 -1.79
N LEU A 47 -8.16 11.14 -2.55
CA LEU A 47 -9.02 9.98 -2.31
C LEU A 47 -8.20 8.68 -2.37
N PRO A 48 -8.49 7.69 -1.50
CA PRO A 48 -7.76 6.44 -1.46
C PRO A 48 -7.90 5.66 -2.76
N ILE A 49 -6.79 5.10 -3.23
CA ILE A 49 -6.76 4.12 -4.31
C ILE A 49 -6.51 2.75 -3.71
N MET A 50 -7.41 1.80 -3.96
CA MET A 50 -7.32 0.46 -3.41
C MET A 50 -6.89 -0.54 -4.48
N TYR A 51 -5.94 -1.40 -4.13
CA TYR A 51 -5.50 -2.50 -4.96
C TYR A 51 -5.72 -3.82 -4.20
N SER A 52 -6.33 -4.80 -4.87
CA SER A 52 -6.45 -6.15 -4.31
C SER A 52 -5.09 -6.84 -4.32
N THR A 53 -4.80 -7.60 -3.27
CA THR A 53 -3.62 -8.47 -3.16
C THR A 53 -3.98 -9.94 -3.40
N GLY A 54 -5.22 -10.22 -3.84
CA GLY A 54 -5.77 -11.56 -4.06
C GLY A 54 -6.61 -12.05 -2.87
N TYR A 55 -7.57 -12.94 -3.12
CA TYR A 55 -8.43 -13.49 -2.06
C TYR A 55 -7.61 -14.25 -1.00
N ASP A 56 -7.88 -13.99 0.29
CA ASP A 56 -7.21 -14.62 1.44
C ASP A 56 -5.69 -14.35 1.48
N SER A 57 -5.24 -13.23 0.92
CA SER A 57 -3.82 -12.84 0.89
C SER A 57 -3.33 -12.35 2.25
N LEU A 58 -4.19 -11.71 3.06
CA LEU A 58 -3.85 -11.21 4.39
C LEU A 58 -2.54 -10.40 4.39
N PRO A 59 -2.45 -9.29 3.63
CA PRO A 59 -1.19 -8.56 3.45
C PRO A 59 -0.69 -8.04 4.80
N SER A 60 0.60 -8.24 5.07
CA SER A 60 1.15 -8.11 6.42
C SER A 60 2.34 -7.17 6.56
N SER A 61 3.06 -6.92 5.48
CA SER A 61 4.18 -5.98 5.46
C SER A 61 4.31 -5.34 4.09
N LEU A 62 4.87 -4.14 4.07
CA LEU A 62 5.17 -3.36 2.87
C LEU A 62 6.66 -3.02 2.84
N ALA A 63 7.24 -2.98 1.65
CA ALA A 63 8.57 -2.43 1.42
C ALA A 63 8.57 -1.61 0.12
N ALA A 64 9.23 -0.46 0.14
CA ALA A 64 9.41 0.36 -1.05
C ALA A 64 10.89 0.45 -1.43
N GLY A 65 11.15 0.46 -2.73
CA GLY A 65 12.50 0.57 -3.28
C GLY A 65 12.45 0.54 -4.80
N ASP A 66 13.45 1.09 -5.47
CA ASP A 66 13.63 0.92 -6.91
C ASP A 66 14.20 -0.48 -7.17
N PHE A 67 13.32 -1.48 -7.23
CA PHE A 67 13.68 -2.88 -7.42
C PHE A 67 13.95 -3.22 -8.88
N ASN A 68 13.33 -2.48 -9.81
CA ASN A 68 13.42 -2.72 -11.23
C ASN A 68 14.47 -1.84 -11.96
N LYS A 69 15.02 -0.82 -11.29
CA LYS A 69 16.02 0.16 -11.77
C LYS A 69 15.50 1.16 -12.80
N ASP A 70 14.24 1.58 -12.71
CA ASP A 70 13.65 2.61 -13.57
C ASP A 70 13.66 4.02 -12.96
N ASN A 71 14.23 4.18 -11.76
CA ASN A 71 14.22 5.40 -10.93
C ASN A 71 12.84 5.81 -10.42
N CYS A 72 11.85 4.92 -10.44
CA CYS A 72 10.60 5.04 -9.71
C CYS A 72 10.63 4.05 -8.52
N LEU A 73 10.01 4.43 -7.41
CA LEU A 73 9.90 3.49 -6.30
C LEU A 73 8.83 2.43 -6.60
N ASP A 74 9.24 1.17 -6.55
CA ASP A 74 8.33 0.03 -6.55
C ASP A 74 7.79 -0.23 -5.13
N LEU A 75 6.66 -0.94 -5.06
CA LEU A 75 6.05 -1.40 -3.82
C LEU A 75 5.99 -2.94 -3.81
N ALA A 76 6.60 -3.57 -2.81
CA ALA A 76 6.51 -5.00 -2.55
C ALA A 76 5.62 -5.27 -1.33
N ILE A 77 4.79 -6.30 -1.39
CA ILE A 77 3.79 -6.63 -0.36
C ILE A 77 3.96 -8.08 0.07
N ALA A 78 4.26 -8.33 1.35
CA ALA A 78 4.30 -9.69 1.88
C ALA A 78 2.90 -10.16 2.29
N ASN A 79 2.38 -11.17 1.60
CA ASN A 79 1.07 -11.75 1.86
C ASN A 79 1.20 -12.96 2.78
N TYR A 80 0.66 -12.83 4.00
CA TYR A 80 0.74 -13.88 5.01
C TYR A 80 -0.13 -15.09 4.65
N GLY A 81 -1.33 -14.87 4.12
CA GLY A 81 -2.28 -15.95 3.83
C GLY A 81 -1.88 -16.79 2.61
N THR A 82 -1.36 -16.16 1.56
CA THR A 82 -0.97 -16.84 0.31
C THR A 82 0.51 -17.23 0.23
N ASN A 83 1.33 -16.87 1.22
CA ASN A 83 2.77 -17.18 1.28
C ASN A 83 3.56 -16.68 0.05
N ASN A 84 3.28 -15.46 -0.41
CA ASN A 84 3.98 -14.85 -1.54
C ASN A 84 4.27 -13.36 -1.32
N VAL A 85 5.07 -12.80 -2.23
CA VAL A 85 5.33 -11.37 -2.40
C VAL A 85 4.92 -10.99 -3.81
#